data_AF-A0A917JG37-F1
#
_entry.id   AF-A0A917JG37-F1
#
_cell.length_a   1.000
_cell.length_b   1.000
_cell.length_c   1.000
_cell.angle_alpha   90.00
_cell.angle_beta   90.00
_cell.angle_gamma   90.00
#
_symmetry.space_group_name_H-M   'P 1'
#
loop_
_entity.id
_entity.type
_entity.pdbx_description
1 polymer ?
#
loop_
_entity_poly.entity_id
_entity_poly.type
_entity_poly.pdbx_seq_one_letter_code
_entity_poly.pdbx_strand_id
1 'polypeptide(L)'
;MNCAKKMGIVMLSEEEYDYLQTLGSFDLKTSSWLRTPNEVRELGGALFGDKRYNRTFTYHNGADSYYAARGFRGKTTVPYS
;
A
#
# COMPACT_ATOMS: atom_id res chain seq x y z
N MET A 1 -9.50 0.61 13.32
CA MET A 1 -9.98 0.06 12.03
C MET A 1 -11.14 0.93 11.56
N ASN A 2 -10.81 2.05 10.93
CA ASN A 2 -11.64 3.26 10.87
C ASN A 2 -12.00 3.61 9.42
N CYS A 3 -13.26 3.99 9.17
CA CYS A 3 -13.86 4.62 7.98
C CYS A 3 -13.66 3.98 6.59
N ALA A 4 -12.45 3.57 6.21
CA ALA A 4 -12.09 3.07 4.88
C ALA A 4 -12.89 1.83 4.44
N LYS A 5 -13.11 0.86 5.34
CA LYS A 5 -13.92 -0.33 5.04
C LYS A 5 -15.39 0.02 4.74
N LYS A 6 -15.94 1.06 5.37
CA LYS A 6 -17.32 1.51 5.10
C LYS A 6 -17.47 2.16 3.72
N MET A 7 -16.37 2.66 3.14
CA MET A 7 -16.31 3.29 1.81
C MET A 7 -15.83 2.33 0.70
N GLY A 8 -15.71 1.03 1.00
CA GLY A 8 -15.23 0.02 0.05
C GLY A 8 -13.75 0.18 -0.35
N ILE A 9 -12.98 0.98 0.39
CA ILE A 9 -11.57 1.23 0.07
C ILE A 9 -10.73 0.02 0.51
N VAL A 10 -10.00 -0.55 -0.44
CA VAL A 10 -9.03 -1.62 -0.22
C VAL A 10 -7.62 -1.12 -0.52
N MET A 11 -6.64 -1.53 0.30
CA MET A 11 -5.23 -1.21 0.03
C MET A 11 -4.76 -1.88 -1.26
N LEU A 12 -3.85 -1.22 -1.97
CA LEU A 12 -3.25 -1.77 -3.18
C LEU A 12 -2.35 -2.96 -2.85
N SER A 13 -2.43 -4.00 -3.67
CA SER A 13 -1.39 -5.03 -3.78
C SER A 13 -0.09 -4.46 -4.39
N GLU A 14 0.99 -5.23 -4.36
CA GLU A 14 2.26 -4.86 -4.99
C GLU A 14 2.10 -4.60 -6.49
N GLU A 15 1.38 -5.48 -7.19
CA GLU A 15 1.12 -5.34 -8.63
C GLU A 15 0.33 -4.07 -8.97
N GLU A 16 -0.70 -3.76 -8.18
CA GLU A 16 -1.50 -2.56 -8.36
C GLU A 16 -0.73 -1.28 -8.02
N TYR A 17 0.17 -1.37 -7.04
CA TYR A 17 1.06 -0.27 -6.69
C TYR A 17 2.10 -0.03 -7.78
N ASP A 18 2.65 -1.09 -8.38
CA ASP A 18 3.56 -0.96 -9.53
C ASP A 18 2.82 -0.38 -10.75
N TYR A 19 1.61 -0.87 -11.04
CA TYR A 19 0.76 -0.29 -12.07
C TYR A 19 0.47 1.20 -11.85
N LEU A 20 0.17 1.61 -10.61
CA LEU A 20 -0.03 3.02 -10.25
C LEU A 20 1.18 3.87 -10.65
N GLN A 21 2.40 3.35 -10.52
CA GLN A 21 3.63 4.07 -10.88
C GLN A 21 3.85 4.23 -12.40
N THR A 22 3.04 3.54 -13.22
CA THR A 22 2.97 3.76 -14.68
C THR A 22 2.06 4.93 -15.05
N LEU A 23 1.08 5.24 -14.20
CA LEU A 23 0.13 6.36 -14.39
C LEU A 23 0.71 7.71 -13.94
N GLY A 24 1.79 7.67 -13.16
CA GLY A 24 2.47 8.84 -12.65
C GLY A 24 3.57 8.46 -11.66
N SER A 25 4.30 9.45 -11.15
CA SER A 25 5.32 9.20 -10.14
C SER A 25 4.80 9.56 -8.75
N PHE A 26 4.52 8.53 -7.95
CA PHE A 26 3.96 8.65 -6.61
C PHE A 26 4.96 8.20 -5.55
N ASP A 27 4.79 8.69 -4.32
CA ASP A 27 5.58 8.28 -3.15
C ASP A 27 7.10 8.45 -3.37
N LEU A 28 7.50 9.59 -3.95
CA LEU A 28 8.89 9.95 -4.27
C LEU A 28 9.74 10.42 -3.08
N LYS A 29 9.11 10.75 -1.96
CA LYS A 29 9.76 11.19 -0.71
C LYS A 29 9.23 10.47 0.53
N THR A 30 8.17 9.70 0.35
CA THR A 30 7.46 8.94 1.38
C THR A 30 7.43 7.47 0.98
N SER A 31 6.87 6.64 1.85
CA SER A 31 6.50 5.26 1.51
C SER A 31 5.06 4.99 1.98
N SER A 32 4.40 4.09 1.28
CA SER A 32 2.99 3.75 1.51
C SER A 32 2.86 2.28 1.91
N TRP A 33 2.01 2.02 2.91
CA TRP A 33 1.60 0.65 3.22
C TRP A 33 0.88 0.02 2.02
N LEU A 34 1.19 -1.24 1.80
CA LEU A 34 0.58 -2.09 0.78
C LEU A 34 -0.19 -3.23 1.45
N ARG A 35 -1.10 -3.83 0.70
CA ARG A 35 -1.84 -5.01 1.11
C ARG A 35 -0.83 -6.15 1.32
N THR A 36 -0.62 -6.50 2.58
CA THR A 36 0.24 -7.62 2.96
C THR A 36 -0.53 -8.94 2.75
N PRO A 37 0.06 -9.95 2.08
CA PRO A 37 -0.51 -11.29 2.02
C PRO A 37 -0.72 -11.87 3.42
N ASN A 38 -1.71 -12.77 3.56
CA ASN A 38 -2.10 -13.30 4.87
C ASN A 38 -0.95 -14.11 5.49
N GLU A 39 -0.27 -14.92 4.68
CA GLU A 39 0.87 -15.74 5.08
C GLU A 39 2.04 -14.92 5.64
N VAL A 40 2.25 -13.70 5.12
CA VAL A 40 3.27 -12.77 5.65
C VAL A 40 2.76 -12.12 6.93
N ARG A 41 1.47 -11.75 6.98
CA ARG A 41 0.85 -11.09 8.13
C ARG A 41 0.76 -12.01 9.35
N GLU A 42 0.47 -13.29 9.14
CA GLU A 42 0.40 -14.33 10.18
C GLU A 42 1.74 -14.54 10.87
N LEU A 43 2.85 -14.36 10.14
CA LEU A 43 4.20 -14.36 10.67
C LEU A 43 4.63 -13.01 11.28
N GLY A 44 3.69 -12.07 11.43
CA GLY A 44 3.94 -10.75 11.98
C GLY A 44 4.61 -9.77 11.01
N GLY A 45 4.56 -10.02 9.70
CA GLY A 45 5.12 -9.14 8.67
C GLY A 45 4.11 -8.12 8.11
N ALA A 46 4.65 -7.10 7.43
CA ALA A 46 3.90 -6.09 6.68
C ALA A 46 4.70 -5.58 5.47
N LEU A 47 4.02 -5.30 4.36
CA LEU A 47 4.62 -4.79 3.14
C LEU A 47 4.36 -3.31 2.93
N PHE A 48 5.36 -2.59 2.41
CA PHE A 48 5.24 -1.19 2.01
C PHE A 48 6.12 -0.91 0.78
N GLY A 49 5.87 0.19 0.08
CA GLY A 49 6.66 0.54 -1.10
C GLY A 49 6.87 2.04 -1.31
N ASP A 50 7.84 2.37 -2.17
CA ASP A 50 8.13 3.71 -2.66
C ASP A 50 8.68 3.67 -4.10
N LYS A 51 8.84 4.85 -4.73
CA LYS A 51 9.53 4.97 -6.01
C LYS A 51 10.78 5.81 -5.84
N ARG A 52 11.95 5.22 -6.13
CA ARG A 52 13.26 5.89 -6.07
C ARG A 52 14.03 5.54 -7.33
N TYR A 53 14.84 6.49 -7.83
CA TYR A 53 15.67 6.25 -9.02
C TYR A 53 14.88 5.71 -10.23
N ASN A 54 13.65 6.20 -10.41
CA ASN A 54 12.70 5.74 -11.43
C ASN A 54 12.36 4.23 -11.38
N ARG A 55 12.49 3.61 -10.20
CA ARG A 55 12.15 2.21 -9.95
C ARG A 55 11.21 2.10 -8.74
N THR A 56 10.20 1.25 -8.86
CA THR A 56 9.33 0.86 -7.75
C THR A 56 10.06 -0.14 -6.87
N PHE A 57 10.02 0.08 -5.55
CA PHE A 57 10.55 -0.86 -4.57
C PHE A 57 9.46 -1.28 -3.60
N THR A 58 9.41 -2.58 -3.31
CA THR A 58 8.63 -3.15 -2.19
C THR A 58 9.61 -3.63 -1.12
N TYR A 59 9.24 -3.38 0.13
CA TYR A 59 9.98 -3.75 1.32
C TYR A 59 9.06 -4.46 2.32
N HIS A 60 9.66 -5.08 3.33
CA HIS A 60 8.94 -5.67 4.46
C HIS A 60 9.39 -5.06 5.78
N ASN A 61 8.50 -5.09 6.77
CA ASN A 61 8.77 -4.76 8.18
C ASN A 61 7.95 -5.71 9.07
N GLY A 62 8.22 -5.68 10.38
CA GLY A 62 7.25 -6.19 11.36
C GLY A 62 5.95 -5.40 11.29
N ALA A 63 4.81 -6.07 11.45
CA ALA A 63 3.49 -5.45 11.46
C ALA A 63 3.41 -4.36 12.52
N ASP A 64 3.98 -4.61 13.71
CA ASP A 64 3.99 -3.69 14.84
C ASP A 64 5.04 -2.58 14.74
N SER A 65 6.00 -2.75 13.82
CA SER A 65 7.08 -1.80 13.58
C SER A 65 6.56 -0.66 12.69
N TYR A 66 6.50 0.56 13.25
CA TYR A 66 6.21 1.81 12.52
C TYR A 66 4.76 2.06 12.06
N TYR A 67 3.78 1.89 12.95
CA TYR A 67 2.40 2.34 12.69
C TYR A 67 2.22 3.86 12.59
N ALA A 68 3.19 4.68 13.00
CA ALA A 68 2.96 6.12 13.21
C ALA A 68 3.24 7.05 12.00
N ALA A 69 3.95 6.59 10.94
CA ALA A 69 4.50 7.52 9.95
C ALA A 69 4.17 7.23 8.46
N ARG A 70 3.41 6.17 8.13
CA ARG A 70 3.11 5.80 6.73
C ARG A 70 1.62 5.89 6.43
N GLY A 71 1.29 6.57 5.35
CA GLY A 71 -0.04 6.48 4.72
C GLY A 71 -0.21 5.15 3.99
N PHE A 72 -1.35 4.99 3.31
CA PHE A 72 -1.59 3.87 2.40
C PHE A 72 -2.15 4.39 1.09
N ARG A 73 -1.92 3.64 0.00
CA ARG A 73 -2.65 3.81 -1.25
C ARG A 73 -3.79 2.81 -1.28
N GLY A 74 -4.96 3.27 -1.68
CA GLY A 74 -6.15 2.43 -1.76
C GLY A 74 -6.91 2.67 -3.05
N LYS A 75 -7.62 1.64 -3.48
CA LYS A 75 -8.59 1.71 -4.58
C LYS A 75 -10.00 1.51 -4.03
N THR A 76 -10.97 2.09 -4.71
CA THR A 76 -12.40 1.83 -4.47
C THR A 76 -13.10 1.71 -5.82
N THR A 77 -14.22 1.02 -5.85
CA THR A 77 -15.08 0.95 -7.03
C THR A 77 -16.17 1.99 -6.86
N VAL A 78 -16.23 2.95 -7.78
CA VAL A 78 -17.35 3.87 -7.88
C VAL A 78 -18.41 3.20 -8.77
N PRO A 79 -19.65 2.97 -8.26
CA PRO A 79 -20.73 2.47 -9.09
C PRO A 79 -21.10 3.55 -10.12
N TYR A 80 -21.12 3.19 -11.40
CA TYR A 80 -21.74 4.01 -12.44
C TYR A 80 -23.25 3.79 -12.35
N SER A 81 -24.00 4.90 -12.32
CA SER A 81 -25.47 4.96 -12.41
C SER A 81 -25.94 4.88 -13.85
#